data_AF-A0A397VJ85-F1
#
_entry.id   AF-A0A397VJ85-F1
#
_cell.length_a   1.000
_cell.length_b   1.000
_cell.length_c   1.000
_cell.angle_alpha   90.00
_cell.angle_beta   90.00
_cell.angle_gamma   90.00
#
_symmetry.space_group_name_H-M   'P 1'
#
loop_
_entity.id
_entity.type
_entity.pdbx_description
1 polymer ?
#
loop_
_entity_poly.entity_id
_entity_poly.type
_entity_poly.pdbx_seq_one_letter_code
_entity_poly.pdbx_strand_id
1 'polypeptide(L)'
;MGYDTPEIVQEYLNELPFRVFNYSFNKLRIWILEIGKSNNKKLRFVGPGFKSAFIYYYNKQRSIFFQEIESNEYKITIYTANNIQTFIGNDLESVWNQVSCLKQFTGYQLFGLDHQYVQKLIHELQVSTCSLSDWNNTNLMTLIYKYHLKRYTYAQVNWQQLFDNWLLQESTVIELQLTLCNLYPKNYTLKDREYRAWESFLRHVGCVGITPFDKKQSKASLI
;
A
#
# COMPACT_ATOMS: atom_id res chain seq x y z
N MET A 1 0.02 5.94 -35.64
CA MET A 1 -1.17 5.21 -35.13
C MET A 1 -0.87 4.95 -33.65
N GLY A 2 -1.45 5.58 -32.64
CA GLY A 2 -2.62 6.44 -32.49
C GLY A 2 -3.18 6.16 -31.09
N TYR A 3 -2.32 6.16 -30.07
CA TYR A 3 -2.66 5.79 -28.68
C TYR A 3 -3.05 7.01 -27.83
N ASP A 4 -3.01 8.22 -28.40
CA ASP A 4 -3.28 9.49 -27.72
C ASP A 4 -4.66 10.07 -28.09
N THR A 5 -5.62 9.25 -28.51
CA THR A 5 -7.00 9.72 -28.62
C THR A 5 -7.59 9.91 -27.22
N PRO A 6 -8.15 11.09 -26.90
CA PRO A 6 -8.69 11.41 -25.57
C PRO A 6 -9.68 10.35 -25.05
N GLU A 7 -10.45 9.71 -25.92
CA GLU A 7 -11.41 8.68 -25.51
C GLU A 7 -10.72 7.43 -24.93
N ILE A 8 -9.64 6.95 -25.56
CA ILE A 8 -8.87 5.78 -25.11
C ILE A 8 -8.19 6.08 -23.77
N VAL A 9 -7.63 7.29 -23.63
CA VAL A 9 -7.01 7.73 -22.38
C VAL A 9 -8.05 7.79 -21.26
N GLN A 10 -9.26 8.30 -21.51
CA GLN A 10 -10.32 8.32 -20.50
C GLN A 10 -10.80 6.92 -20.12
N GLU A 11 -10.88 5.99 -21.07
CA GLU A 11 -11.25 4.60 -20.81
C GLU A 11 -10.22 3.91 -19.89
N TYR A 12 -8.93 4.04 -20.19
CA TYR A 12 -7.85 3.56 -19.32
C TYR A 12 -7.87 4.22 -17.94
N LEU A 13 -8.10 5.53 -17.89
CA LEU A 13 -8.15 6.26 -16.64
C LEU A 13 -9.39 5.89 -15.80
N ASN A 14 -10.51 5.49 -16.41
CA ASN A 14 -11.72 5.04 -15.72
C ASN A 14 -11.53 3.68 -15.04
N GLU A 15 -10.65 2.84 -15.56
CA GLU A 15 -10.30 1.56 -14.94
C GLU A 15 -9.31 1.71 -13.76
N LEU A 16 -8.73 2.89 -13.54
CA LEU A 16 -7.78 3.08 -12.45
C LEU A 16 -8.52 3.22 -11.11
N PRO A 17 -8.22 2.37 -10.11
CA PRO A 17 -8.82 2.48 -8.77
C PRO A 17 -8.42 3.78 -8.05
N PHE A 18 -7.34 4.42 -8.49
CA PHE A 18 -6.87 5.70 -7.96
C PHE A 18 -6.10 6.47 -9.05
N ARG A 19 -6.31 7.79 -9.09
CA ARG A 19 -5.57 8.74 -9.94
C ARG A 19 -4.78 9.69 -9.04
N VAL A 20 -3.49 9.85 -9.34
CA VAL A 20 -2.63 10.82 -8.65
C VAL A 20 -3.19 12.21 -8.85
N PHE A 21 -3.31 12.96 -7.76
CA PHE A 21 -3.70 14.36 -7.80
C PHE A 21 -2.83 15.18 -6.86
N ASN A 22 -2.90 16.50 -7.02
CA ASN A 22 -2.25 17.43 -6.10
C ASN A 22 -3.17 18.58 -5.74
N TYR A 23 -2.86 19.21 -4.62
CA TYR A 23 -3.52 20.43 -4.19
C TYR A 23 -2.50 21.35 -3.52
N SER A 24 -2.83 22.63 -3.45
CA SER A 24 -2.01 23.61 -2.75
C SER A 24 -2.35 23.61 -1.26
N PHE A 25 -1.34 23.49 -0.41
CA PHE A 25 -1.43 23.66 1.03
C PHE A 25 -0.39 24.70 1.46
N ASN A 26 -0.85 25.92 1.79
CA ASN A 26 0.02 27.08 1.99
C ASN A 26 0.97 27.28 0.79
N LYS A 27 2.28 27.26 1.03
CA LYS A 27 3.33 27.37 0.01
C LYS A 27 3.75 26.02 -0.58
N LEU A 28 3.17 24.92 -0.09
CA LEU A 28 3.45 23.57 -0.54
C LEU A 28 2.44 23.13 -1.58
N ARG A 29 2.89 22.35 -2.56
CA ARG A 29 2.03 21.55 -3.42
C ARG A 29 2.18 20.11 -2.97
N ILE A 30 1.12 19.52 -2.43
CA ILE A 30 1.12 18.14 -1.94
C ILE A 30 0.51 17.25 -3.01
N TRP A 31 1.25 16.23 -3.42
CA TRP A 31 0.81 15.16 -4.31
C TRP A 31 0.37 13.97 -3.48
N ILE A 32 -0.82 13.44 -3.78
CA ILE A 32 -1.32 12.18 -3.22
C ILE A 32 -1.11 11.12 -4.29
N LEU A 33 -0.23 10.17 -3.99
CA LEU A 33 0.30 9.21 -4.96
C LEU A 33 -0.41 7.86 -4.85
N GLU A 34 -0.78 7.48 -3.64
CA GLU A 34 -1.47 6.23 -3.35
C GLU A 34 -2.29 6.42 -2.07
N ILE A 35 -3.45 5.78 -1.98
CA ILE A 35 -4.29 5.82 -0.78
C ILE A 35 -4.30 4.44 -0.15
N GLY A 36 -3.89 4.36 1.11
CA GLY A 36 -4.10 3.21 1.98
C GLY A 36 -5.25 3.49 2.94
N LYS A 37 -6.11 2.50 3.15
CA LYS A 37 -7.22 2.58 4.12
C LYS A 37 -6.98 1.64 5.29
N SER A 38 -7.39 2.04 6.48
CA SER A 38 -7.50 1.18 7.66
C SER A 38 -8.79 1.45 8.43
N ASN A 39 -9.10 0.58 9.39
CA ASN A 39 -10.20 0.79 10.32
C ASN A 39 -9.82 1.71 11.50
N ASN A 40 -8.63 2.30 11.51
CA ASN A 40 -8.15 3.11 12.61
C ASN A 40 -8.73 4.54 12.55
N LYS A 41 -9.79 4.77 13.34
CA LYS A 41 -10.42 6.08 13.50
C LYS A 41 -9.45 7.18 13.94
N LYS A 42 -8.47 6.87 14.80
CA LYS A 42 -7.50 7.85 15.31
C LYS A 42 -6.61 8.40 14.19
N LEU A 43 -6.30 7.56 13.19
CA LEU A 43 -5.53 7.91 12.01
C LEU A 43 -6.42 8.36 10.84
N ARG A 44 -7.67 8.75 11.11
CA ARG A 44 -8.63 9.20 10.08
C ARG A 44 -8.79 8.17 8.96
N PHE A 45 -8.84 6.90 9.35
CA PHE A 45 -9.00 5.75 8.46
C PHE A 45 -7.89 5.60 7.41
N VAL A 46 -6.78 6.34 7.50
CA VAL A 46 -5.62 6.08 6.66
C VAL A 46 -4.95 4.79 7.09
N GLY A 47 -4.41 4.05 6.13
CA GLY A 47 -3.76 2.78 6.38
C GLY A 47 -2.51 2.56 5.55
N PRO A 48 -1.94 1.35 5.66
CA PRO A 48 -0.73 0.96 4.97
C PRO A 48 -0.88 1.10 3.45
N GLY A 49 0.18 1.56 2.79
CA GLY A 49 0.19 1.87 1.37
C GLY A 49 -0.23 3.30 1.02
N PHE A 50 -0.55 4.14 2.01
CA PHE A 50 -0.74 5.58 1.73
C PHE A 50 0.59 6.23 1.40
N LYS A 51 0.63 7.00 0.30
CA LYS A 51 1.83 7.69 -0.16
C LYS A 51 1.52 9.12 -0.59
N SER A 52 2.33 10.05 -0.14
CA SER A 52 2.26 11.44 -0.57
C SER A 52 3.65 12.02 -0.79
N ALA A 53 3.73 13.11 -1.54
CA ALA A 53 4.99 13.78 -1.77
C ALA A 53 4.80 15.29 -1.87
N PHE A 54 5.85 16.05 -1.61
CA PHE A 54 5.91 17.46 -1.95
C PHE A 54 7.34 17.93 -2.18
N ILE A 55 7.49 19.09 -2.80
CA ILE A 55 8.79 19.70 -3.05
C ILE A 55 8.95 20.89 -2.13
N TYR A 56 10.05 20.91 -1.38
CA TYR A 56 10.37 22.02 -0.48
C TYR A 56 11.89 22.17 -0.32
N TYR A 57 12.33 23.28 0.26
CA TYR A 57 13.73 23.51 0.55
C TYR A 57 14.15 22.78 1.83
N TYR A 58 15.17 21.93 1.74
CA TYR A 58 15.81 21.25 2.86
C TYR A 58 17.32 21.47 2.78
N ASN A 59 17.95 21.92 3.87
CA ASN A 59 19.37 22.26 3.91
C ASN A 59 19.82 23.18 2.75
N LYS A 60 19.01 24.21 2.44
CA LYS A 60 19.22 25.17 1.34
C LYS A 60 19.18 24.58 -0.07
N GLN A 61 18.78 23.32 -0.23
CA GLN A 61 18.59 22.67 -1.52
C GLN A 61 17.12 22.38 -1.77
N ARG A 62 16.70 22.43 -3.03
CA ARG A 62 15.35 22.03 -3.43
C ARG A 62 15.28 20.50 -3.40
N SER A 63 14.37 19.97 -2.58
CA SER A 63 14.32 18.55 -2.27
C SER A 63 12.90 18.00 -2.40
N ILE A 64 12.81 16.72 -2.75
CA ILE A 64 11.53 15.99 -2.76
C ILE A 64 11.39 15.28 -1.42
N PHE A 65 10.29 15.57 -0.74
CA PHE A 65 9.86 14.84 0.44
C PHE A 65 8.88 13.78 -0.02
N PHE A 66 9.23 12.52 0.14
CA PHE A 66 8.38 11.37 -0.14
C PHE A 66 7.95 10.76 1.18
N GLN A 67 6.65 10.55 1.36
CA GLN A 67 6.04 10.16 2.61
C GLN A 67 5.26 8.87 2.40
N GLU A 68 5.46 7.89 3.27
CA GLU A 68 4.81 6.58 3.20
C GLU A 68 4.28 6.17 4.57
N ILE A 69 3.08 5.59 4.58
CA ILE A 69 2.50 4.94 5.76
C ILE A 69 2.50 3.44 5.48
N GLU A 70 3.15 2.69 6.37
CA GLU A 70 3.17 1.24 6.40
C GLU A 70 2.48 0.74 7.69
N SER A 71 2.31 -0.59 7.84
CA SER A 71 1.53 -1.20 8.94
C SER A 71 1.75 -0.58 10.32
N ASN A 72 3.01 -0.35 10.70
CA ASN A 72 3.39 0.24 11.99
C ASN A 72 4.54 1.25 11.86
N GLU A 73 4.88 1.67 10.64
CA GLU A 73 6.02 2.53 10.36
C GLU A 73 5.61 3.70 9.48
N TYR A 74 6.04 4.89 9.85
CA TYR A 74 5.83 6.11 9.09
C TYR A 74 7.18 6.55 8.57
N LYS A 75 7.30 6.67 7.25
CA LYS A 75 8.58 6.92 6.59
C LYS A 75 8.53 8.24 5.86
N ILE A 76 9.61 9.01 6.01
CA ILE A 76 9.86 10.20 5.19
C ILE A 76 11.22 10.02 4.55
N THR A 77 11.25 9.96 3.23
CA THR A 77 12.47 9.93 2.44
C THR A 77 12.64 11.27 1.74
N ILE A 78 13.75 11.96 2.05
CA ILE A 78 14.11 13.23 1.44
C ILE A 78 15.16 12.95 0.37
N TYR A 79 14.80 13.24 -0.87
CA TYR A 79 15.69 13.19 -2.02
C TYR A 79 16.24 14.59 -2.27
N THR A 80 17.55 14.74 -2.10
CA THR A 80 18.31 15.92 -2.54
C THR A 80 19.11 15.56 -3.80
N ALA A 81 19.76 16.54 -4.42
CA ALA A 81 20.56 16.30 -5.63
C ALA A 81 21.68 15.26 -5.40
N ASN A 82 22.23 15.21 -4.18
CA ASN A 82 23.44 14.43 -3.89
C ASN A 82 23.20 13.30 -2.87
N ASN A 83 22.18 13.40 -2.02
CA ASN A 83 21.96 12.48 -0.90
C ASN A 83 20.49 12.09 -0.75
N ILE A 84 20.27 10.90 -0.21
CA ILE A 84 18.96 10.40 0.22
C ILE A 84 19.00 10.24 1.74
N GLN A 85 18.03 10.81 2.44
CA GLN A 85 17.87 10.66 3.89
C GLN A 85 16.50 10.09 4.20
N THR A 86 16.44 9.04 5.01
CA THR A 86 15.20 8.39 5.42
C THR A 86 15.02 8.50 6.92
N PHE A 87 13.84 8.95 7.33
CA PHE A 87 13.40 9.06 8.72
C PHE A 87 12.28 8.06 8.94
N ILE A 88 12.29 7.37 10.07
CA ILE A 88 11.29 6.36 10.43
C ILE A 88 10.77 6.68 11.82
N GLY A 89 9.46 6.80 11.94
CA GLY A 89 8.77 7.03 13.22
C GLY A 89 7.62 6.05 13.43
N ASN A 90 7.12 6.04 14.67
CA ASN A 90 6.03 5.17 15.11
C ASN A 90 4.66 5.81 14.91
N ASP A 91 4.63 7.11 14.63
CA ASP A 91 3.45 7.89 14.30
C ASP A 91 3.82 9.09 13.39
N LEU A 92 2.79 9.79 12.89
CA LEU A 92 2.93 10.90 11.96
C LEU A 92 3.70 12.09 12.54
N GLU A 93 3.57 12.36 13.84
CA GLU A 93 4.21 13.51 14.48
C GLU A 93 5.67 13.21 14.82
N SER A 94 5.95 12.03 15.36
CA SER A 94 7.29 11.56 15.72
C SER A 94 8.21 11.54 14.51
N VAL A 95 7.75 11.06 13.35
CA VAL A 95 8.58 11.04 12.14
C VAL A 95 8.89 12.47 11.66
N TRP A 96 7.92 13.39 11.71
CA TRP A 96 8.12 14.79 11.30
C TRP A 96 8.98 15.57 12.28
N ASN A 97 8.90 15.25 13.57
CA ASN A 97 9.76 15.82 14.61
C ASN A 97 11.25 15.49 14.38
N GLN A 98 11.57 14.32 13.83
CA GLN A 98 12.95 13.93 13.49
C GLN A 98 13.54 14.75 12.33
N VAL A 99 12.73 15.11 11.33
CA VAL A 99 13.17 15.88 10.15
C VAL A 99 13.62 17.29 10.54
N SER A 100 13.09 17.82 11.64
CA SER A 100 13.45 19.12 12.24
C SER A 100 13.16 20.36 11.37
N CYS A 101 12.33 20.23 10.33
CA CYS A 101 11.86 21.33 9.48
C CYS A 101 10.32 21.38 9.44
N LEU A 102 9.74 22.47 8.92
CA LEU A 102 8.28 22.64 8.79
C LEU A 102 7.49 22.45 10.11
N LYS A 103 8.13 22.73 11.26
CA LYS A 103 7.58 22.53 12.61
C LYS A 103 6.29 23.30 12.91
N GLN A 104 5.94 24.28 12.08
CA GLN A 104 4.67 25.00 12.20
C GLN A 104 3.45 24.19 11.73
N PHE A 105 3.67 23.06 11.05
CA PHE A 105 2.61 22.19 10.55
C PHE A 105 2.63 20.85 11.29
N THR A 106 1.46 20.24 11.44
CA THR A 106 1.33 18.90 12.01
C THR A 106 1.71 17.83 10.99
N GLY A 107 2.09 16.65 11.46
CA GLY A 107 2.36 15.51 10.58
C GLY A 107 1.14 15.18 9.70
N TYR A 108 -0.07 15.29 10.25
CA TYR A 108 -1.32 15.08 9.51
C TYR A 108 -1.48 16.07 8.33
N GLN A 109 -1.12 17.34 8.53
CA GLN A 109 -1.17 18.36 7.48
C GLN A 109 -0.16 18.10 6.38
N LEU A 110 1.08 17.75 6.75
CA LEU A 110 2.16 17.51 5.79
C LEU A 110 1.97 16.22 4.98
N PHE A 111 1.41 15.18 5.59
CA PHE A 111 1.01 13.97 4.86
C PHE A 111 -0.20 14.22 3.93
N GLY A 112 -0.98 15.27 4.22
CA GLY A 112 -2.14 15.66 3.44
C GLY A 112 -3.47 15.07 3.89
N LEU A 113 -3.51 14.52 5.11
CA LEU A 113 -4.68 13.86 5.68
C LEU A 113 -5.74 14.85 6.17
N ASP A 114 -5.41 16.13 6.33
CA ASP A 114 -6.36 17.20 6.65
C ASP A 114 -7.22 17.62 5.46
N HIS A 115 -6.84 17.22 4.25
CA HIS A 115 -7.56 17.65 3.06
C HIS A 115 -8.90 16.92 2.94
N GLN A 116 -10.01 17.67 2.85
CA GLN A 116 -11.36 17.11 2.83
C GLN A 116 -11.57 16.11 1.69
N TYR A 117 -11.01 16.36 0.50
CA TYR A 117 -11.12 15.43 -0.61
C TYR A 117 -10.31 14.13 -0.37
N VAL A 118 -9.16 14.20 0.30
CA VAL A 118 -8.39 13.00 0.67
C VAL A 118 -9.20 12.15 1.65
N GLN A 119 -9.81 12.80 2.65
CA GLN A 119 -10.70 12.13 3.60
C GLN A 119 -11.90 11.48 2.90
N LYS A 120 -12.57 12.21 2.00
CA LYS A 120 -13.66 11.66 1.19
C LYS A 120 -13.18 10.43 0.40
N LEU A 121 -12.04 10.51 -0.28
CA LEU A 121 -11.49 9.36 -1.00
C LEU A 121 -11.17 8.19 -0.08
N ILE A 122 -10.57 8.40 1.09
CA ILE A 122 -10.32 7.34 2.09
C ILE A 122 -11.64 6.67 2.52
N HIS A 123 -12.71 7.47 2.68
CA HIS A 123 -14.04 6.96 3.04
C HIS A 123 -14.75 6.23 1.89
N GLU A 124 -14.69 6.79 0.68
CA GLU A 124 -15.28 6.28 -0.57
C GLU A 124 -14.55 5.06 -1.10
N LEU A 125 -13.26 4.90 -0.76
CA LEU A 125 -12.54 3.66 -0.93
C LEU A 125 -13.22 2.59 -0.07
N GLN A 126 -14.27 2.01 -0.62
CA GLN A 126 -14.73 0.68 -0.24
C GLN A 126 -13.65 -0.28 -0.70
N VAL A 127 -12.55 -0.36 0.05
CA VAL A 127 -11.85 -1.63 0.10
C VAL A 127 -12.86 -2.55 0.76
N SER A 128 -13.60 -3.29 -0.08
CA SER A 128 -14.48 -4.35 0.37
C SER A 128 -13.62 -5.27 1.20
N THR A 129 -13.79 -5.23 2.52
CA THR A 129 -13.13 -6.19 3.39
C THR A 129 -13.88 -7.50 3.23
N CYS A 130 -13.18 -8.52 2.75
CA CYS A 130 -13.72 -9.86 2.64
C CYS A 130 -13.58 -10.52 4.02
N SER A 131 -14.60 -11.23 4.48
CA SER A 131 -14.42 -12.25 5.52
C SER A 131 -14.14 -13.61 4.89
N LEU A 132 -13.72 -14.61 5.66
CA LEU A 132 -13.49 -15.97 5.14
C LEU A 132 -14.72 -16.53 4.39
N SER A 133 -15.94 -16.17 4.80
CA SER A 133 -17.18 -16.58 4.14
C SER A 133 -17.40 -15.93 2.78
N ASP A 134 -16.71 -14.83 2.48
CA ASP A 134 -16.87 -14.06 1.25
C ASP A 134 -15.84 -14.45 0.17
N TRP A 135 -14.91 -15.39 0.45
CA TRP A 135 -13.90 -15.83 -0.51
C TRP A 135 -14.49 -16.44 -1.78
N ASN A 136 -15.69 -17.01 -1.67
CA ASN A 136 -16.41 -17.59 -2.80
C ASN A 136 -17.07 -16.49 -3.67
N ASN A 137 -17.13 -15.24 -3.19
CA ASN A 137 -17.64 -14.10 -3.95
C ASN A 137 -16.57 -13.61 -4.93
N THR A 138 -16.55 -14.21 -6.12
CA THR A 138 -15.59 -13.93 -7.18
C THR A 138 -15.54 -12.45 -7.57
N ASN A 139 -16.67 -11.74 -7.58
CA ASN A 139 -16.73 -10.32 -7.91
C ASN A 139 -16.01 -9.47 -6.85
N LEU A 140 -16.29 -9.72 -5.58
CA LEU A 140 -15.66 -9.02 -4.46
C LEU A 140 -14.16 -9.32 -4.40
N MET A 141 -13.77 -10.60 -4.50
CA MET A 141 -12.36 -10.99 -4.52
C MET A 141 -11.60 -10.41 -5.71
N THR A 142 -12.23 -10.30 -6.88
CA THR A 142 -11.63 -9.69 -8.07
C THR A 142 -11.43 -8.18 -7.89
N LEU A 143 -12.34 -7.49 -7.21
CA LEU A 143 -12.18 -6.06 -6.89
C LEU A 143 -10.96 -5.84 -5.97
N ILE A 144 -10.83 -6.67 -4.92
CA ILE A 144 -9.70 -6.60 -3.99
C ILE A 144 -8.39 -6.98 -4.71
N TYR A 145 -8.41 -7.96 -5.61
CA TYR A 145 -7.24 -8.33 -6.44
C TYR A 145 -6.82 -7.18 -7.35
N LYS A 146 -7.77 -6.56 -8.06
CA LYS A 146 -7.50 -5.40 -8.94
C LYS A 146 -6.85 -4.26 -8.16
N TYR A 147 -7.26 -4.07 -6.91
CA TYR A 147 -6.74 -3.03 -6.03
C TYR A 147 -5.33 -3.34 -5.52
N HIS A 148 -5.13 -4.51 -4.89
CA HIS A 148 -3.91 -4.81 -4.15
C HIS A 148 -2.83 -5.54 -4.95
N LEU A 149 -3.21 -6.37 -5.94
CA LEU A 149 -2.27 -7.29 -6.60
C LEU A 149 -2.04 -6.99 -8.08
N LYS A 150 -3.08 -6.63 -8.84
CA LYS A 150 -2.99 -6.53 -10.32
C LYS A 150 -1.84 -5.64 -10.82
N ARG A 151 -1.51 -4.56 -10.11
CA ARG A 151 -0.42 -3.63 -10.48
C ARG A 151 0.97 -4.12 -10.10
N TYR A 152 1.05 -5.13 -9.23
CA TYR A 152 2.27 -5.53 -8.55
C TYR A 152 2.60 -7.00 -8.74
N THR A 153 1.87 -7.73 -9.59
CA THR A 153 2.15 -9.12 -9.93
C THR A 153 2.41 -9.29 -11.41
N TYR A 154 3.08 -10.40 -11.74
CA TYR A 154 3.22 -10.85 -13.12
C TYR A 154 1.82 -11.18 -13.70
N ALA A 155 1.58 -10.77 -14.95
CA ALA A 155 0.24 -10.76 -15.56
C ALA A 155 -0.43 -12.15 -15.69
N GLN A 156 0.32 -13.24 -15.49
CA GLN A 156 -0.17 -14.62 -15.60
C GLN A 156 -0.39 -15.33 -14.25
N VAL A 157 -0.23 -14.64 -13.12
CA VAL A 157 -0.36 -15.29 -11.81
C VAL A 157 -1.83 -15.61 -11.53
N ASN A 158 -2.13 -16.91 -11.41
CA ASN A 158 -3.47 -17.38 -11.06
C ASN A 158 -3.73 -17.22 -9.56
N TRP A 159 -4.10 -16.00 -9.16
CA TRP A 159 -4.28 -15.65 -7.76
C TRP A 159 -5.43 -16.40 -7.07
N GLN A 160 -6.45 -16.82 -7.83
CA GLN A 160 -7.59 -17.58 -7.30
C GLN A 160 -7.16 -18.95 -6.77
N GLN A 161 -6.18 -19.57 -7.45
CA GLN A 161 -5.65 -20.87 -7.07
C GLN A 161 -5.06 -20.89 -5.65
N LEU A 162 -4.60 -19.75 -5.12
CA LEU A 162 -4.17 -19.64 -3.72
C LEU A 162 -5.32 -20.01 -2.78
N PHE A 163 -6.50 -19.44 -3.00
CA PHE A 163 -7.67 -19.64 -2.16
C PHE A 163 -8.31 -21.02 -2.37
N ASP A 164 -8.35 -21.50 -3.62
CA ASP A 164 -8.84 -22.84 -3.93
C ASP A 164 -7.99 -23.91 -3.22
N ASN A 165 -6.66 -23.79 -3.30
CA ASN A 165 -5.75 -24.69 -2.59
C ASN A 165 -5.90 -24.56 -1.07
N TRP A 166 -6.21 -23.36 -0.59
CA TRP A 166 -6.38 -23.10 0.85
C TRP A 166 -7.63 -23.76 1.42
N LEU A 167 -8.76 -23.66 0.72
CA LEU A 167 -10.02 -24.31 1.12
C LEU A 167 -9.88 -25.84 1.23
N LEU A 168 -8.90 -26.43 0.55
CA LEU A 168 -8.59 -27.86 0.59
C LEU A 168 -7.59 -28.25 1.70
N GLN A 169 -6.95 -27.29 2.37
CA GLN A 169 -5.98 -27.56 3.43
C GLN A 169 -6.63 -27.54 4.82
N GLU A 170 -6.23 -28.47 5.69
CA GLU A 170 -6.70 -28.52 7.09
C GLU A 170 -6.07 -27.43 7.97
N SER A 171 -4.99 -26.79 7.51
CA SER A 171 -4.26 -25.80 8.29
C SER A 171 -4.85 -24.41 8.22
N THR A 172 -4.84 -23.69 9.34
CA THR A 172 -5.32 -22.30 9.46
C THR A 172 -4.23 -21.24 9.24
N VAL A 173 -2.97 -21.62 8.99
CA VAL A 173 -1.81 -20.71 8.88
C VAL A 173 -1.17 -20.75 7.49
N ILE A 174 -1.19 -19.62 6.78
CA ILE A 174 -0.66 -19.48 5.42
C ILE A 174 0.85 -19.28 5.46
N GLU A 175 1.60 -20.22 4.87
CA GLU A 175 3.03 -20.09 4.60
C GLU A 175 3.23 -19.32 3.30
N LEU A 176 3.42 -18.01 3.41
CA LEU A 176 3.37 -17.10 2.26
C LEU A 176 4.46 -17.41 1.22
N GLN A 177 5.68 -17.73 1.65
CA GLN A 177 6.80 -17.94 0.72
C GLN A 177 6.61 -19.21 -0.13
N LEU A 178 6.30 -20.35 0.49
CA LEU A 178 6.06 -21.60 -0.23
C LEU A 178 4.85 -21.51 -1.16
N THR A 179 3.76 -20.91 -0.69
CA THR A 179 2.54 -20.76 -1.50
C THR A 179 2.80 -19.92 -2.74
N LEU A 180 3.54 -18.81 -2.62
CA LEU A 180 3.91 -17.98 -3.76
C LEU A 180 4.92 -18.66 -4.70
N CYS A 181 5.91 -19.40 -4.17
CA CYS A 181 6.82 -20.19 -5.00
C CYS A 181 6.10 -21.22 -5.89
N ASN A 182 4.98 -21.78 -5.41
CA ASN A 182 4.17 -22.72 -6.19
C ASN A 182 3.27 -22.03 -7.23
N LEU A 183 2.88 -20.77 -7.00
CA LEU A 183 1.99 -20.01 -7.89
C LEU A 183 2.73 -19.32 -9.05
N TYR A 184 4.04 -19.09 -8.89
CA TYR A 184 4.87 -18.43 -9.89
C TYR A 184 5.71 -19.46 -10.67
N PRO A 185 6.14 -19.14 -11.91
CA PRO A 185 7.00 -20.02 -12.68
C PRO A 185 8.31 -20.36 -11.93
N LYS A 186 8.80 -21.60 -12.04
CA LYS A 186 9.98 -22.10 -11.29
C LYS A 186 11.25 -21.25 -11.43
N ASN A 187 11.38 -20.49 -12.51
CA ASN A 187 12.54 -19.63 -12.78
C ASN A 187 12.30 -18.15 -12.44
N TYR A 188 11.15 -17.82 -11.84
CA TYR A 188 10.78 -16.46 -11.48
C TYR A 188 11.24 -16.13 -10.06
N THR A 189 11.98 -15.03 -9.92
CA THR A 189 12.40 -14.50 -8.62
C THR A 189 11.43 -13.42 -8.17
N LEU A 190 10.63 -13.74 -7.14
CA LEU A 190 9.73 -12.79 -6.50
C LEU A 190 10.50 -11.64 -5.84
N LYS A 191 10.06 -10.41 -6.09
CA LYS A 191 10.62 -9.21 -5.45
C LYS A 191 9.90 -8.91 -4.14
N ASP A 192 10.58 -8.24 -3.21
CA ASP A 192 9.99 -7.80 -1.92
C ASP A 192 8.70 -6.98 -2.08
N ARG A 193 8.56 -6.26 -3.19
CA ARG A 193 7.33 -5.51 -3.50
C ARG A 193 6.14 -6.42 -3.77
N GLU A 194 6.37 -7.56 -4.43
CA GLU A 194 5.32 -8.53 -4.75
C GLU A 194 4.87 -9.27 -3.49
N TYR A 195 5.83 -9.67 -2.64
CA TYR A 195 5.53 -10.23 -1.33
C TYR A 195 4.67 -9.30 -0.48
N ARG A 196 5.00 -8.02 -0.43
CA ARG A 196 4.21 -7.00 0.27
C ARG A 196 2.82 -6.80 -0.32
N ALA A 197 2.68 -6.85 -1.65
CA ALA A 197 1.38 -6.76 -2.32
C ALA A 197 0.49 -7.97 -1.95
N TRP A 198 1.07 -9.17 -1.93
CA TRP A 198 0.39 -10.40 -1.51
C TRP A 198 -0.02 -10.38 -0.04
N GLU A 199 0.87 -9.96 0.85
CA GLU A 199 0.54 -9.80 2.27
C GLU A 199 -0.61 -8.80 2.48
N SER A 200 -0.55 -7.66 1.79
CA SER A 200 -1.61 -6.65 1.83
C SER A 200 -2.95 -7.23 1.35
N PHE A 201 -2.95 -7.92 0.21
CA PHE A 201 -4.15 -8.56 -0.33
C PHE A 201 -4.75 -9.58 0.63
N LEU A 202 -3.93 -10.50 1.17
CA LEU A 202 -4.39 -11.54 2.10
C LEU A 202 -4.98 -10.96 3.38
N ARG A 203 -4.36 -9.93 3.96
CA ARG A 203 -4.91 -9.25 5.14
C ARG A 203 -6.27 -8.58 4.86
N HIS A 204 -6.44 -7.99 3.68
CA HIS A 204 -7.69 -7.33 3.30
C HIS A 204 -8.84 -8.31 3.00
N VAL A 205 -8.51 -9.57 2.67
CA VAL A 205 -9.49 -10.64 2.56
C VAL A 205 -9.72 -11.42 3.86
N GLY A 206 -9.19 -10.94 4.98
CA GLY A 206 -9.44 -11.49 6.31
C GLY A 206 -8.44 -12.54 6.80
N CYS A 207 -7.29 -12.72 6.14
CA CYS A 207 -6.23 -13.60 6.63
C CYS A 207 -5.49 -12.95 7.82
N VAL A 208 -5.54 -13.59 8.99
CA VAL A 208 -4.86 -13.11 10.21
C VAL A 208 -3.64 -13.97 10.59
N GLY A 209 -3.57 -15.22 10.09
CA GLY A 209 -2.46 -16.16 10.34
C GLY A 209 -1.52 -16.33 9.16
N ILE A 210 -0.80 -15.27 8.77
CA ILE A 210 0.19 -15.31 7.68
C ILE A 210 1.59 -15.42 8.30
N THR A 211 2.35 -16.47 7.96
CA THR A 211 3.74 -16.63 8.40
C THR A 211 4.69 -16.61 7.20
N PRO A 212 5.85 -15.94 7.31
CA PRO A 212 6.87 -15.99 6.25
C PRO A 212 7.68 -17.30 6.26
N PHE A 213 7.58 -18.11 7.32
CA PHE A 213 8.37 -19.33 7.53
C PHE A 213 7.53 -20.61 7.42
N ASP A 214 8.18 -21.70 7.03
CA ASP A 214 7.57 -23.04 6.94
C ASP A 214 7.06 -23.54 8.30
N LYS A 215 5.97 -24.34 8.33
CA LYS A 215 5.39 -24.97 9.53
C LYS A 215 6.43 -25.69 10.40
N LYS A 216 7.45 -26.29 9.76
CA LYS A 216 8.53 -27.00 10.46
C LYS A 216 9.45 -26.04 11.24
N GLN A 217 9.66 -24.84 10.72
CA GLN A 217 10.49 -23.80 11.37
C GLN A 217 9.68 -23.01 12.39
N SER A 218 8.38 -22.81 12.16
CA SER A 218 7.50 -22.06 13.08
C SER A 218 7.20 -22.81 14.38
N LYS A 219 7.36 -24.15 14.42
CA LYS A 219 7.29 -24.93 15.68
C LYS A 219 8.53 -24.80 16.57
N ALA A 220 9.65 -24.34 16.02
CA ALA A 220 10.92 -24.24 16.76
C ALA A 220 11.08 -22.92 17.55
N SER A 221 10.13 -21.99 17.44
CA SER A 221 10.18 -20.65 18.07
C SER A 221 9.17 -20.44 19.19
N LEU A 222 8.53 -21.51 19.68
CA LEU A 222 7.58 -21.48 20.81
C LEU A 222 8.02 -22.36 22.00
N ILE A 223 9.32 -22.52 22.22
CA ILE A 223 9.88 -23.06 23.47
C ILE A 223 10.78 -22.02 24.11
#